data_AF-A0A544U7L3-F1
#
_entry.id   AF-A0A544U7L3-F1
#
_cell.length_a   1.000
_cell.length_b   1.000
_cell.length_c   1.000
_cell.angle_alpha   90.00
_cell.angle_beta   90.00
_cell.angle_gamma   90.00
#
_symmetry.space_group_name_H-M   'P 1'
#
loop_
_entity.id
_entity.type
_entity.pdbx_description
1 polymer ?
#
loop_
_entity_poly.entity_id
_entity_poly.type
_entity_poly.pdbx_seq_one_letter_code
_entity_poly.pdbx_strand_id
1 'polypeptide(L)' 'MKTHSKIGYIIFVLGIFSLSIGLARLTGSLEYNRFISNKSIAIIFVAIGLSVVFISFFVKPQKDK' A
#
# COMPACT_ATOMS: atom_id res chain seq x y z
N MET A 1 -2.11 18.12 17.22
CA MET A 1 -2.05 17.05 16.20
C MET A 1 -0.79 16.25 16.44
N LYS A 2 -0.89 14.95 16.76
CA LYS A 2 0.29 14.08 16.88
C LYS A 2 0.95 14.06 15.50
N THR A 3 2.13 14.64 15.38
CA THR A 3 2.91 14.64 14.16
C THR A 3 3.23 13.18 13.84
N HIS A 4 2.42 12.55 12.99
CA HIS A 4 2.81 11.31 12.37
C HIS A 4 4.19 11.55 11.74
N SER A 5 5.11 10.62 11.94
CA SER A 5 6.41 10.68 11.28
C SER A 5 6.14 10.91 9.80
N LYS A 6 6.64 12.01 9.20
CA LYS A 6 6.39 12.32 7.78
C LYS A 6 6.70 11.11 6.89
N ILE A 7 7.70 10.33 7.28
CA ILE A 7 8.10 9.05 6.70
C ILE A 7 7.01 7.99 6.82
N GLY A 8 6.43 7.78 8.00
CA GLY A 8 5.33 6.83 8.20
C GLY A 8 4.11 7.18 7.35
N TYR A 9 3.80 8.48 7.20
CA TYR A 9 2.71 8.94 6.34
C TYR A 9 2.99 8.68 4.85
N ILE A 10 4.21 8.92 4.37
CA ILE A 10 4.61 8.62 2.99
C ILE A 10 4.50 7.11 2.70
N ILE A 11 4.99 6.27 3.62
CA ILE A 11 4.90 4.81 3.53
C ILE A 11 3.44 4.35 3.52
N PHE A 12 2.59 4.96 4.35
CA PHE A 12 1.15 4.68 4.39
C PHE A 12 0.47 5.00 3.06
N VAL A 13 0.75 6.17 2.47
CA VAL A 13 0.18 6.58 1.17
C VAL A 13 0.62 5.62 0.05
N LEU A 14 1.89 5.21 0.03
CA LEU A 14 2.39 4.21 -0.92
C LEU A 14 1.70 2.85 -0.75
N GLY A 15 1.47 2.42 0.49
CA GLY A 15 0.74 1.19 0.79
C GLY A 15 -0.70 1.22 0.30
N ILE A 16 -1.43 2.31 0.55
CA ILE A 16 -2.81 2.52 0.06
C ILE A 16 -2.87 2.53 -1.47
N PHE A 17 -1.89 3.16 -2.13
CA PHE A 17 -1.83 3.22 -3.59
C PHE A 17 -1.64 1.82 -4.21
N SER A 18 -0.72 1.02 -3.66
CA SER A 18 -0.53 -0.38 -4.08
C SER A 18 -1.77 -1.24 -3.85
N LEU A 19 -2.45 -1.05 -2.71
CA LEU A 19 -3.72 -1.72 -2.39
C LEU A 19 -4.79 -1.39 -3.42
N SER A 20 -4.93 -0.12 -3.78
CA SER A 20 -5.93 0.36 -4.73
C SER A 20 -5.69 -0.22 -6.13
N ILE A 21 -4.43 -0.29 -6.58
CA ILE A 21 -4.08 -0.91 -7.87
C ILE A 21 -4.38 -2.41 -7.87
N GLY A 22 -3.99 -3.12 -6.80
CA GLY A 22 -4.27 -4.55 -6.67
C GLY A 22 -5.78 -4.85 -6.64
N LEU A 23 -6.55 -4.04 -5.90
CA LEU A 23 -8.00 -4.18 -5.78
C LEU A 23 -8.71 -3.84 -7.09
N ALA A 24 -8.29 -2.79 -7.79
CA ALA A 24 -8.84 -2.40 -9.09
C ALA A 24 -8.59 -3.48 -10.17
N ARG A 25 -7.50 -4.25 -10.05
CA ARG A 25 -7.26 -5.42 -10.90
C ARG A 25 -8.13 -6.62 -10.51
N LEU A 26 -8.34 -6.87 -9.22
CA LEU A 26 -9.20 -7.94 -8.70
C LEU A 26 -10.69 -7.72 -9.03
N THR A 27 -11.15 -6.47 -9.00
CA THR A 27 -12.54 -6.08 -9.31
C THR A 27 -12.84 -6.00 -10.81
N GLY A 28 -11.86 -6.29 -11.67
CA GLY A 28 -12.03 -6.25 -13.13
C GLY A 28 -12.01 -4.84 -13.74
N SER A 29 -11.96 -3.78 -12.92
CA SER A 29 -11.87 -2.41 -13.43
C SER A 29 -10.59 -2.15 -14.23
N LEU A 30 -9.53 -2.91 -13.97
CA LEU A 30 -8.27 -2.89 -14.72
C LEU A 30 -8.01 -4.21 -15.46
N GLU A 31 -9.00 -5.07 -15.75
CA GLU A 31 -8.80 -6.43 -16.31
C GLU A 31 -8.07 -6.47 -17.67
N TYR A 32 -8.08 -5.36 -18.42
CA TYR A 32 -7.32 -5.19 -19.67
C TYR A 32 -5.92 -4.57 -19.52
N ASN A 33 -5.52 -4.19 -18.30
CA ASN A 33 -4.22 -3.57 -18.07
C ASN A 33 -3.07 -4.59 -18.17
N ARG A 34 -2.24 -4.47 -19.23
CA ARG A 34 -1.07 -5.36 -19.47
C ARG A 34 -0.04 -5.36 -18.34
N PHE A 35 -0.03 -4.34 -17.49
CA PHE A 35 0.92 -4.21 -16.38
C PHE A 35 0.75 -5.28 -15.29
N ILE A 36 -0.45 -5.80 -15.06
CA ILE A 36 -0.70 -6.85 -14.05
C ILE A 36 -1.48 -7.97 -14.74
N SER A 37 -0.83 -8.67 -15.67
CA SER A 37 -1.49 -9.68 -16.50
C SER A 37 -2.23 -10.77 -15.67
N ASN A 38 -1.71 -11.11 -14.49
CA ASN A 38 -2.16 -12.27 -13.73
C ASN A 38 -2.89 -11.90 -12.42
N LYS A 39 -4.05 -12.52 -12.16
CA LYS A 39 -4.83 -12.32 -10.91
C LYS A 39 -4.01 -12.69 -9.66
N SER A 40 -3.13 -13.69 -9.74
CA SER A 40 -2.24 -14.05 -8.64
C SER A 40 -1.24 -12.95 -8.26
N ILE A 41 -0.74 -12.19 -9.24
CA ILE A 41 0.18 -11.07 -8.98
C ILE A 41 -0.56 -9.92 -8.29
N ALA A 42 -1.82 -9.68 -8.65
CA ALA A 42 -2.66 -8.68 -7.99
C ALA A 42 -2.87 -9.01 -6.49
N ILE A 43 -3.08 -10.27 -6.15
CA ILE A 43 -3.23 -10.71 -4.75
C ILE A 43 -1.93 -10.45 -3.96
N ILE A 44 -0.77 -10.72 -4.55
CA ILE A 44 0.53 -10.42 -3.92
C ILE A 44 0.68 -8.90 -3.69
N PHE A 45 0.28 -8.07 -4.66
CA PHE A 45 0.28 -6.61 -4.50
C PHE A 45 -0.63 -6.13 -3.37
N VAL A 46 -1.83 -6.71 -3.25
CA VAL A 46 -2.75 -6.43 -2.14
C VAL A 46 -2.13 -6.82 -0.80
N ALA A 47 -1.51 -8.00 -0.71
CA ALA A 47 -0.86 -8.48 0.52
C ALA A 47 0.34 -7.60 0.93
N ILE A 48 1.15 -7.16 -0.04
CA ILE A 48 2.26 -6.23 0.20
C ILE A 48 1.72 -4.88 0.65
N GLY A 49 0.71 -4.34 -0.02
CA GLY A 49 0.08 -3.06 0.35
C GLY A 49 -0.47 -3.08 1.77
N LEU A 50 -1.20 -4.14 2.15
CA LEU A 50 -1.67 -4.37 3.53
C LEU A 50 -0.52 -4.43 4.54
N SER A 51 0.55 -5.16 4.21
CA SER A 51 1.71 -5.29 5.09
C SER A 51 2.43 -3.95 5.29
N VAL A 52 2.59 -3.17 4.23
CA VAL A 52 3.22 -1.83 4.27
C VAL A 52 2.36 -0.85 5.07
N VAL A 53 1.04 -0.84 4.84
CA VAL A 53 0.09 -0.05 5.63
C VAL A 53 0.18 -0.44 7.10
N PHE A 54 0.19 -1.74 7.41
CA PHE A 54 0.31 -2.23 8.78
C PHE A 54 1.62 -1.76 9.43
N ILE A 55 2.77 -1.96 8.77
CA ILE A 55 4.08 -1.53 9.27
C ILE A 55 4.12 -0.02 9.50
N SER A 56 3.47 0.79 8.64
CA SER A 56 3.44 2.24 8.79
C SER A 56 2.79 2.71 10.11
N PHE A 57 1.86 1.93 10.68
CA PHE A 57 1.30 2.19 12.01
C PHE A 57 2.28 1.92 13.15
N PHE A 58 3.23 0.99 12.95
CA PHE A 58 4.27 0.66 13.93
C PHE A 58 5.52 1.52 13.80
N VAL A 59 5.68 2.24 12.68
CA VAL A 59 6.72 3.27 12.53
C VAL A 59 6.41 4.42 13.49
N LYS A 60 6.93 4.29 14.72
CA LYS A 60 6.90 5.36 15.72
C LYS A 60 7.55 6.61 15.12
N PRO A 61 7.02 7.82 15.39
CA PRO A 61 7.76 9.04 15.13
C PRO A 61 9.08 8.93 15.88
N GLN A 62 10.19 9.07 15.15
CA GLN A 62 11.48 9.31 15.79
C GLN A 62 11.27 10.53 16.67
N LYS A 63 11.30 10.33 17.98
CA LYS A 63 11.51 11.44 18.90
C LYS A 63 12.92 11.91 18.58
N ASP A 64 13.02 13.01 17.84
CA ASP A 64 14.20 13.84 17.76
C ASP A 64 14.85 13.87 19.14
N LYS A 65 16.07 13.35 19.22
CA LYS A 65 17.02 13.62 20.30
C LYS A 65 18.10 14.49 19.71
#